data_AF-A0A521TP37-F1
#
_entry.id   AF-A0A521TP37-F1
#
_cell.length_a   1.000
_cell.length_b   1.000
_cell.length_c   1.000
_cell.angle_alpha   90.00
_cell.angle_beta   90.00
_cell.angle_gamma   90.00
#
_symmetry.space_group_name_H-M   'P 1'
#
loop_
_entity.id
_entity.type
_entity.pdbx_description
1 polymer ?
#
loop_
_entity_poly.entity_id
_entity_poly.type
_entity_poly.pdbx_seq_one_letter_code
_entity_poly.pdbx_strand_id
1 'polypeptide(L)'
;MAFNVKRRGKLTYYYEGERPVLSALVTEEPPDGDLRIYFAGLTGGYSAKGVLGRDELVTMDPGREVPLVFECWDKWLREAGICASLVDVDFVEVRAFGCQPKTPDPRVDPAGFIAEQERLRREYAEAYRSFFAERLPDHGVPCRFTVHVVDVPDRAASYEFSAVALLQRRS
;
A
#
# COMPACT_ATOMS: atom_id res chain seq x y z
N MET A 1 13.08 -11.62 6.42
CA MET A 1 13.10 -13.03 6.88
C MET A 1 12.12 -13.79 5.99
N ALA A 2 12.18 -15.12 5.91
CA ALA A 2 11.15 -15.86 5.18
C ALA A 2 9.82 -15.77 5.92
N PHE A 3 8.71 -15.62 5.18
CA PHE A 3 7.37 -15.62 5.77
C PHE A 3 7.05 -16.95 6.46
N ASN A 4 6.29 -16.86 7.55
CA ASN A 4 5.49 -17.99 7.99
C ASN A 4 4.31 -18.15 7.03
N VAL A 5 4.07 -19.39 6.57
CA VAL A 5 3.04 -19.68 5.55
C VAL A 5 2.01 -20.64 6.12
N LYS A 6 0.73 -20.27 6.01
CA LYS A 6 -0.40 -21.13 6.40
C LYS A 6 -1.38 -21.29 5.25
N ARG A 7 -1.73 -22.53 4.91
CA ARG A 7 -2.74 -22.85 3.88
C ARG A 7 -4.06 -23.30 4.50
N ARG A 8 -5.18 -22.86 3.94
CA ARG A 8 -6.53 -23.26 4.32
C ARG A 8 -7.47 -23.26 3.11
N GLY A 9 -7.67 -24.43 2.51
CA GLY A 9 -8.41 -24.55 1.25
C GLY A 9 -7.71 -23.77 0.15
N LYS A 10 -8.47 -22.95 -0.60
CA LYS A 10 -7.94 -22.07 -1.66
C LYS A 10 -7.11 -20.88 -1.18
N LEU A 11 -7.00 -20.67 0.14
CA LEU A 11 -6.32 -19.52 0.72
C LEU A 11 -4.93 -19.87 1.26
N THR A 12 -3.95 -19.03 0.96
CA THR A 12 -2.62 -19.06 1.58
C THR A 12 -2.32 -17.72 2.26
N TYR A 13 -1.91 -17.78 3.53
CA TYR A 13 -1.61 -16.63 4.37
C TYR A 13 -0.10 -16.53 4.57
N TYR A 14 0.46 -15.33 4.37
CA TYR A 14 1.88 -15.03 4.53
C TYR A 14 2.04 -13.98 5.63
N TYR A 15 2.70 -14.34 6.72
CA TYR A 15 2.78 -13.50 7.92
C TYR A 15 4.13 -13.61 8.62
N GLU A 16 4.41 -12.69 9.52
CA GLU A 16 5.65 -12.65 10.30
C GLU A 16 5.38 -12.76 11.80
N GLY A 17 6.38 -13.25 12.54
CA GLY A 17 6.30 -13.41 14.00
C GLY A 17 5.46 -14.61 14.46
N GLU A 18 5.52 -14.87 15.76
CA GLU A 18 4.85 -16.04 16.38
C GLU A 18 3.35 -15.80 16.63
N ARG A 19 2.97 -14.55 16.91
CA ARG A 19 1.58 -14.13 17.19
C ARG A 19 1.22 -12.94 16.30
N PRO A 20 0.99 -13.17 14.99
CA PRO A 20 0.72 -12.10 14.05
C PRO A 20 -0.63 -11.42 14.33
N VAL A 21 -0.67 -10.09 14.19
CA VAL A 21 -1.94 -9.34 14.18
C VAL A 21 -2.61 -9.41 12.80
N LEU A 22 -1.81 -9.55 11.74
CA LEU A 22 -2.24 -9.61 10.35
C LEU A 22 -1.30 -10.47 9.50
N SER A 23 -1.76 -10.84 8.31
CA SER A 23 -0.89 -11.37 7.24
C SER A 23 -0.45 -10.22 6.34
N ALA A 24 0.82 -10.18 5.93
CA ALA A 24 1.34 -9.20 5.00
C ALA A 24 0.63 -9.28 3.64
N LEU A 25 0.38 -10.50 3.19
CA LEU A 25 -0.53 -10.78 2.08
C LEU A 25 -1.26 -12.12 2.26
N VAL A 26 -2.42 -12.23 1.62
CA VAL A 26 -3.18 -13.46 1.48
C VAL A 26 -3.40 -13.71 0.00
N THR A 27 -3.23 -14.96 -0.44
CA THR A 27 -3.54 -15.33 -1.83
C THR A 27 -4.73 -16.28 -1.88
N GLU A 28 -5.53 -16.15 -2.92
CA GLU A 28 -6.62 -17.05 -3.27
C GLU A 28 -6.32 -17.64 -4.66
N GLU A 29 -6.40 -18.97 -4.78
CA GLU A 29 -6.27 -19.70 -6.05
C GLU A 29 -7.68 -19.96 -6.62
N PRO A 30 -8.15 -19.20 -7.63
CA PRO A 30 -9.39 -19.49 -8.32
C PRO A 30 -9.22 -20.67 -9.29
N PRO A 31 -10.31 -21.24 -9.83
CA PRO A 31 -10.25 -22.45 -10.67
C PRO A 31 -9.52 -22.26 -12.01
N ASP A 32 -9.32 -21.02 -12.45
CA ASP A 32 -8.66 -20.65 -13.71
C ASP A 32 -7.13 -20.71 -13.64
N GLY A 33 -6.56 -20.96 -12.45
CA GLY A 33 -5.12 -21.09 -12.26
C GLY A 33 -4.40 -19.77 -11.98
N ASP A 34 -5.12 -18.65 -12.03
CA ASP A 34 -4.62 -17.35 -11.61
C ASP A 34 -4.40 -17.31 -10.09
N LEU A 35 -3.78 -16.22 -9.61
CA LEU A 35 -3.62 -16.00 -8.19
C LEU A 35 -4.14 -14.61 -7.83
N ARG A 36 -5.25 -14.56 -7.11
CA ARG A 36 -5.74 -13.32 -6.53
C ARG A 36 -4.95 -13.02 -5.25
N ILE A 37 -4.46 -11.80 -5.12
CA ILE A 37 -3.58 -11.36 -4.04
C ILE A 37 -4.31 -10.25 -3.26
N TYR A 38 -4.35 -10.38 -1.95
CA TYR A 38 -4.88 -9.41 -1.01
C TYR A 38 -3.71 -8.86 -0.20
N PHE A 39 -3.40 -7.58 -0.39
CA PHE A 39 -2.34 -6.91 0.35
C PHE A 39 -2.87 -6.32 1.66
N ALA A 40 -2.08 -6.43 2.72
CA ALA A 40 -2.34 -5.72 3.96
C ALA A 40 -2.34 -4.21 3.78
N GLY A 41 -3.05 -3.53 4.69
CA GLY A 41 -2.95 -2.09 4.89
C GLY A 41 -1.49 -1.67 5.11
N LEU A 42 -1.01 -0.70 4.33
CA LEU A 42 0.33 -0.15 4.44
C LEU A 42 0.34 1.36 4.27
N THR A 43 1.26 1.99 5.00
CA THR A 43 1.50 3.42 5.02
C THR A 43 2.95 3.69 4.61
N GLY A 44 3.19 4.84 3.98
CA GLY A 44 4.55 5.26 3.61
C GLY A 44 5.42 5.75 4.76
N GLY A 45 4.86 5.84 5.98
CA GLY A 45 5.53 6.27 7.20
C GLY A 45 6.29 5.14 7.90
N TYR A 46 5.93 4.87 9.16
CA TYR A 46 6.56 3.83 9.98
C TYR A 46 6.46 2.43 9.37
N SER A 47 5.32 2.10 8.73
CA SER A 47 5.16 0.77 8.14
C SER A 47 6.17 0.53 7.03
N ALA A 48 6.29 1.44 6.07
CA ALA A 48 7.27 1.32 5.00
C ALA A 48 8.71 1.38 5.52
N LYS A 49 9.00 2.24 6.51
CA LYS A 49 10.31 2.28 7.15
C LYS A 49 10.71 0.91 7.70
N GLY A 50 9.80 0.25 8.42
CA GLY A 50 10.02 -1.08 9.00
C GLY A 50 10.16 -2.17 7.95
N VAL A 51 9.22 -2.25 7.00
CA VAL A 51 9.22 -3.28 5.95
C VAL A 51 10.44 -3.17 5.04
N LEU A 52 10.84 -1.96 4.66
CA LEU A 52 11.98 -1.72 3.77
C LEU A 52 13.32 -1.60 4.51
N GLY A 53 13.32 -1.60 5.84
CA GLY A 53 14.53 -1.44 6.65
C GLY A 53 15.25 -0.10 6.43
N ARG A 54 14.49 0.99 6.28
CA ARG A 54 15.03 2.34 6.04
C ARG A 54 15.39 3.05 7.35
N ASP A 55 16.43 3.88 7.32
CA ASP A 55 16.79 4.71 8.49
C ASP A 55 15.90 5.95 8.60
N GLU A 56 15.55 6.55 7.47
CA GLU A 56 14.72 7.76 7.39
C GLU A 56 13.22 7.43 7.58
N LEU A 57 12.53 8.28 8.34
CA LEU A 57 11.07 8.28 8.42
C LEU A 57 10.52 9.38 7.52
N VAL A 58 9.74 8.98 6.50
CA VAL A 58 8.97 9.94 5.69
C VAL A 58 7.70 10.32 6.46
N THR A 59 7.31 11.58 6.39
CA THR A 59 6.16 12.11 7.14
C THR A 59 5.43 13.15 6.32
N MET A 60 4.13 12.95 6.11
CA MET A 60 3.24 13.87 5.41
C MET A 60 3.73 14.30 4.02
N ASP A 61 4.39 13.38 3.30
CA ASP A 61 4.93 13.61 1.97
C ASP A 61 4.38 12.54 1.00
N PRO A 62 3.21 12.76 0.39
CA PRO A 62 2.61 11.78 -0.52
C PRO A 62 3.52 11.43 -1.71
N GLY A 63 4.33 12.37 -2.19
CA GLY A 63 5.28 12.17 -3.29
C GLY A 63 6.28 11.06 -2.99
N ARG A 64 6.73 10.98 -1.74
CA ARG A 64 7.64 9.93 -1.27
C ARG A 64 6.89 8.73 -0.71
N GLU A 65 5.81 8.94 0.03
CA GLU A 65 5.10 7.88 0.75
C GLU A 65 4.38 6.89 -0.18
N VAL A 66 3.76 7.37 -1.26
CA VAL A 66 2.97 6.52 -2.16
C VAL A 66 3.85 5.45 -2.83
N PRO A 67 5.00 5.78 -3.47
CA PRO A 67 5.91 4.76 -4.01
C PRO A 67 6.37 3.73 -2.98
N LEU A 68 6.61 4.14 -1.73
CA LEU A 68 7.09 3.25 -0.67
C LEU A 68 6.10 2.13 -0.35
N VAL A 69 4.80 2.42 -0.38
CA VAL A 69 3.76 1.41 -0.18
C VAL A 69 3.87 0.31 -1.24
N PHE A 70 3.98 0.70 -2.52
CA PHE A 70 4.13 -0.26 -3.60
C PHE A 70 5.46 -1.02 -3.53
N GLU A 71 6.56 -0.36 -3.15
CA GLU A 71 7.84 -1.04 -2.91
C GLU A 71 7.75 -2.10 -1.81
N CYS A 72 6.97 -1.85 -0.76
CA CYS A 72 6.73 -2.84 0.28
C CYS A 72 5.98 -4.07 -0.26
N TRP A 73 4.93 -3.84 -1.04
CA TRP A 73 4.17 -4.92 -1.67
C TRP A 73 5.03 -5.72 -2.67
N ASP A 74 5.85 -5.04 -3.48
CA ASP A 74 6.81 -5.67 -4.38
C ASP A 74 7.81 -6.54 -3.64
N LYS A 75 8.36 -6.04 -2.52
CA LYS A 75 9.24 -6.81 -1.64
C LYS A 75 8.54 -8.06 -1.11
N TRP A 76 7.32 -7.93 -0.61
CA TRP A 76 6.58 -9.06 -0.06
C TRP A 76 6.25 -10.12 -1.12
N LEU A 77 5.88 -9.73 -2.35
CA LEU A 77 5.68 -10.68 -3.43
C LEU A 77 6.93 -11.51 -3.73
N ARG A 78 8.09 -10.83 -3.78
CA ARG A 78 9.39 -11.47 -3.99
C ARG A 78 9.75 -12.40 -2.84
N GLU A 79 9.58 -11.96 -1.60
CA GLU A 79 9.89 -12.76 -0.40
C GLU A 79 8.94 -13.95 -0.21
N ALA A 80 7.69 -13.82 -0.66
CA ALA A 80 6.72 -14.91 -0.70
C ALA A 80 6.96 -15.89 -1.86
N GLY A 81 7.86 -15.58 -2.80
CA GLY A 81 8.11 -16.38 -3.99
C GLY A 81 6.92 -16.42 -4.96
N ILE A 82 6.09 -15.37 -4.97
CA ILE A 82 4.87 -15.31 -5.80
C ILE A 82 5.19 -14.89 -7.23
N CYS A 83 5.96 -13.80 -7.39
CA CYS A 83 6.42 -13.29 -8.68
C CYS A 83 7.73 -12.49 -8.51
N ALA A 84 8.34 -12.08 -9.62
CA ALA A 84 9.62 -11.38 -9.60
C ALA A 84 9.45 -9.88 -9.34
N SER A 85 8.31 -9.31 -9.74
CA SER A 85 8.00 -7.90 -9.51
C SER A 85 6.50 -7.63 -9.51
N LEU A 86 6.11 -6.48 -8.96
CA LEU A 86 4.80 -5.86 -9.16
C LEU A 86 4.43 -5.67 -10.64
N VAL A 87 5.40 -5.61 -11.55
CA VAL A 87 5.11 -5.59 -13.00
C VAL A 87 4.33 -6.83 -13.45
N ASP A 88 4.44 -7.95 -12.72
CA ASP A 88 3.74 -9.20 -13.04
C ASP A 88 2.30 -9.24 -12.53
N VAL A 89 1.83 -8.24 -11.75
CA VAL A 89 0.51 -8.27 -11.09
C VAL A 89 -0.38 -7.11 -11.51
N ASP A 90 -1.60 -7.41 -11.91
CA ASP A 90 -2.61 -6.39 -12.25
C ASP A 90 -3.38 -5.99 -10.99
N PHE A 91 -3.33 -4.71 -10.62
CA PHE A 91 -4.17 -4.20 -9.54
C PHE A 91 -5.64 -4.12 -10.00
N VAL A 92 -6.52 -4.79 -9.27
CA VAL A 92 -7.97 -4.77 -9.52
C VAL A 92 -8.63 -3.65 -8.73
N GLU A 93 -8.28 -3.54 -7.45
CA GLU A 93 -8.81 -2.51 -6.56
C GLU A 93 -7.73 -1.97 -5.62
N VAL A 94 -7.71 -0.64 -5.45
CA VAL A 94 -6.90 0.02 -4.42
C VAL A 94 -7.83 0.88 -3.54
N ARG A 95 -7.71 0.72 -2.22
CA ARG A 95 -8.41 1.54 -1.23
C ARG A 95 -7.39 2.42 -0.54
N ALA A 96 -7.63 3.72 -0.52
CA ALA A 96 -6.75 4.69 0.12
C ALA A 96 -7.49 5.46 1.23
N PHE A 97 -6.83 5.63 2.37
CA PHE A 97 -7.34 6.40 3.51
C PHE A 97 -6.42 7.59 3.75
N GLY A 98 -6.86 8.79 3.39
CA GLY A 98 -6.11 10.02 3.58
C GLY A 98 -6.24 10.55 5.01
N CYS A 99 -5.11 10.86 5.64
CA CYS A 99 -5.04 11.35 7.01
C CYS A 99 -5.17 12.87 7.07
N GLN A 100 -5.61 13.39 8.21
CA GLN A 100 -5.52 14.83 8.48
C GLN A 100 -4.06 15.30 8.58
N PRO A 101 -3.76 16.55 8.19
CA PRO A 101 -2.48 17.20 8.48
C PRO A 101 -2.03 17.01 9.94
N LYS A 102 -0.74 16.71 10.15
CA LYS A 102 -0.16 16.66 11.51
C LYS A 102 0.16 18.06 12.05
N THR A 103 0.33 18.99 11.13
CA THR A 103 0.62 20.40 11.38
C THR A 103 0.15 21.20 10.17
N PRO A 104 -0.36 22.43 10.33
CA PRO A 104 -0.55 23.13 11.61
C PRO A 104 -1.78 22.63 12.40
N ASP A 105 -1.96 23.04 13.66
CA ASP A 105 -3.17 22.72 14.43
C ASP A 105 -4.35 23.57 13.92
N PRO A 106 -5.49 22.97 13.51
CA PRO A 106 -6.61 23.70 12.94
C PRO A 106 -7.27 24.70 13.91
N ARG A 107 -7.02 24.60 15.21
CA ARG A 107 -7.53 25.57 16.21
C ARG A 107 -6.68 26.85 16.25
N VAL A 108 -5.41 26.75 15.85
CA VAL A 108 -4.44 27.85 15.88
C VAL A 108 -4.29 28.48 14.50
N ASP A 109 -4.27 27.66 13.44
CA ASP A 109 -4.20 28.11 12.06
C ASP A 109 -5.15 27.30 11.15
N PRO A 110 -6.45 27.66 11.13
CA PRO A 110 -7.43 26.99 10.28
C PRO A 110 -7.11 27.09 8.78
N ALA A 111 -6.57 28.22 8.34
CA ALA A 111 -6.29 28.46 6.93
C ALA A 111 -5.09 27.64 6.45
N GLY A 112 -4.02 27.59 7.23
CA GLY A 112 -2.86 26.75 6.95
C GLY A 112 -3.21 25.26 6.98
N PHE A 113 -4.08 24.83 7.89
CA PHE A 113 -4.56 23.45 7.92
C PHE A 113 -5.34 23.07 6.66
N ILE A 114 -6.23 23.94 6.17
CA ILE A 114 -6.96 23.73 4.92
C ILE A 114 -5.99 23.71 3.73
N ALA A 115 -5.04 24.63 3.68
CA ALA A 115 -4.04 24.67 2.62
C ALA A 115 -3.19 23.39 2.58
N GLU A 116 -2.84 22.86 3.75
CA GLU A 116 -2.10 21.62 3.88
C GLU A 116 -2.92 20.39 3.47
N GLN A 117 -4.23 20.34 3.80
CA GLN A 117 -5.12 19.31 3.25
C GLN A 117 -5.14 19.32 1.73
N GLU A 118 -5.26 20.50 1.11
CA GLU A 118 -5.28 20.62 -0.35
C GLU A 118 -3.93 20.23 -0.98
N ARG A 119 -2.82 20.58 -0.33
CA ARG A 119 -1.48 20.12 -0.73
C ARG A 119 -1.40 18.60 -0.73
N LEU A 120 -1.77 17.95 0.38
CA LEU A 120 -1.73 16.49 0.51
C LEU A 120 -2.62 15.78 -0.51
N ARG A 121 -3.81 16.32 -0.80
CA ARG A 121 -4.71 15.78 -1.84
C ARG A 121 -4.09 15.88 -3.23
N ARG A 122 -3.55 17.04 -3.57
CA ARG A 122 -2.91 17.30 -4.86
C ARG A 122 -1.69 16.41 -5.07
N GLU A 123 -0.79 16.37 -4.08
CA GLU A 123 0.43 15.57 -4.17
C GLU A 123 0.15 14.08 -4.18
N TYR A 124 -0.86 13.60 -3.43
CA TYR A 124 -1.29 12.21 -3.54
C TYR A 124 -1.79 11.88 -4.94
N ALA A 125 -2.64 12.72 -5.53
CA ALA A 125 -3.14 12.49 -6.87
C ALA A 125 -2.00 12.46 -7.91
N GLU A 126 -1.01 13.35 -7.77
CA GLU A 126 0.19 13.39 -8.61
C GLU A 126 1.04 12.13 -8.44
N ALA A 127 1.40 11.79 -7.20
CA ALA A 127 2.26 10.66 -6.88
C ALA A 127 1.63 9.33 -7.32
N TYR A 128 0.33 9.16 -7.07
CA TYR A 128 -0.41 7.98 -7.48
C TYR A 128 -0.44 7.84 -9.00
N ARG A 129 -0.80 8.90 -9.74
CA ARG A 129 -0.83 8.87 -11.20
C ARG A 129 0.56 8.58 -11.78
N SER A 130 1.58 9.27 -11.27
CA SER A 130 2.96 9.14 -11.75
C SER A 130 3.50 7.74 -11.50
N PHE A 131 3.18 7.13 -10.35
CA PHE A 131 3.58 5.76 -10.08
C PHE A 131 3.11 4.78 -11.18
N PHE A 132 1.83 4.79 -11.53
CA PHE A 132 1.34 3.92 -12.61
C PHE A 132 1.93 4.31 -13.97
N ALA A 133 1.93 5.60 -14.31
CA ALA A 133 2.41 6.06 -15.61
C ALA A 133 3.91 5.76 -15.86
N GLU A 134 4.74 5.82 -14.81
CA GLU A 134 6.19 5.70 -14.95
C GLU A 134 6.72 4.32 -14.58
N ARG A 135 6.10 3.64 -13.60
CA ARG A 135 6.60 2.37 -13.05
C ARG A 135 5.84 1.17 -13.60
N LEU A 136 4.57 1.35 -13.97
CA LEU A 136 3.69 0.29 -14.49
C LEU A 136 2.97 0.76 -15.78
N PRO A 137 3.71 1.25 -16.81
CA PRO A 137 3.09 1.92 -17.97
C PRO A 137 2.19 1.01 -18.81
N ASP A 138 2.42 -0.30 -18.78
CA ASP A 138 1.65 -1.29 -19.53
C ASP A 138 0.41 -1.78 -18.76
N HIS A 139 0.23 -1.35 -17.51
CA HIS A 139 -0.88 -1.78 -16.65
C HIS A 139 -2.12 -0.90 -16.85
N GLY A 140 -3.28 -1.48 -16.56
CA GLY A 140 -4.48 -0.68 -16.29
C GLY A 140 -4.35 0.09 -14.96
N VAL A 141 -5.18 1.12 -14.78
CA VAL A 141 -5.32 1.80 -13.48
C VAL A 141 -6.45 1.12 -12.70
N PRO A 142 -6.23 0.70 -11.44
CA PRO A 142 -7.23 -0.04 -10.68
C PRO A 142 -8.48 0.80 -10.37
N CYS A 143 -9.61 0.12 -10.18
CA CYS A 143 -10.76 0.72 -9.51
C CYS A 143 -10.30 1.23 -8.14
N ARG A 144 -10.66 2.47 -7.80
CA ARG A 144 -10.17 3.11 -6.58
C ARG A 144 -11.27 3.80 -5.80
N PHE A 145 -11.24 3.60 -4.49
CA PHE A 145 -12.02 4.38 -3.54
C PHE A 145 -11.09 5.07 -2.53
N THR A 146 -11.40 6.31 -2.17
CA THR A 146 -10.59 7.09 -1.22
C THR A 146 -11.47 7.77 -0.19
N VAL A 147 -11.14 7.59 1.10
CA VAL A 147 -11.80 8.25 2.24
C VAL A 147 -10.79 9.12 2.95
N HIS A 148 -11.21 10.31 3.40
CA HIS A 148 -10.40 11.11 4.32
C HIS A 148 -10.87 10.84 5.76
N VAL A 149 -9.96 10.38 6.60
CA VAL A 149 -10.19 10.02 8.01
C VAL A 149 -9.47 11.00 8.94
N VAL A 150 -9.81 10.98 10.22
CA VAL A 150 -9.10 11.79 11.23
C VAL A 150 -7.64 11.35 11.31
N ASP A 151 -7.42 10.05 11.51
CA ASP A 151 -6.07 9.48 11.53
C ASP A 151 -6.10 7.97 11.27
N VAL A 152 -4.93 7.42 10.97
CA VAL A 152 -4.62 5.98 10.95
C VAL A 152 -3.63 5.69 12.09
N PRO A 153 -3.35 4.41 12.42
CA PRO A 153 -2.40 4.09 13.50
C PRO A 153 -0.98 4.63 13.26
N ASP A 154 -0.57 4.75 11.99
CA ASP A 154 0.71 5.35 11.61
C ASP A 154 0.63 6.88 11.68
N ARG A 155 1.24 7.43 12.74
CA ARG A 155 1.25 8.87 13.02
C ARG A 155 2.12 9.71 12.09
N ALA A 156 2.93 9.09 11.23
CA ALA A 156 3.74 9.81 10.24
C ALA A 156 3.03 9.94 8.89
N ALA A 157 2.14 9.00 8.59
CA ALA A 157 1.61 8.82 7.25
C ALA A 157 0.59 9.88 6.83
N SER A 158 0.63 10.24 5.55
CA SER A 158 -0.43 10.97 4.86
C SER A 158 -1.54 10.05 4.34
N TYR A 159 -1.21 8.81 3.95
CA TYR A 159 -2.18 7.84 3.45
C TYR A 159 -1.87 6.41 3.88
N GLU A 160 -2.93 5.62 4.10
CA GLU A 160 -2.87 4.16 4.20
C GLU A 160 -3.54 3.52 2.97
N PHE A 161 -2.93 2.47 2.44
CA PHE A 161 -3.40 1.74 1.26
C PHE A 161 -3.63 0.28 1.57
N SER A 162 -4.69 -0.28 1.02
CA SER A 162 -4.83 -1.73 0.84
C SER A 162 -5.22 -2.02 -0.60
N ALA A 163 -4.87 -3.20 -1.10
CA ALA A 163 -5.12 -3.52 -2.50
C ALA A 163 -5.51 -4.98 -2.70
N VAL A 164 -6.26 -5.20 -3.78
CA VAL A 164 -6.48 -6.52 -4.37
C VAL A 164 -5.87 -6.50 -5.77
N ALA A 165 -5.05 -7.50 -6.07
CA ALA A 165 -4.42 -7.68 -7.36
C ALA A 165 -4.63 -9.11 -7.88
N LEU A 166 -4.28 -9.31 -9.14
CA LEU A 166 -4.32 -10.59 -9.83
C LEU A 166 -2.96 -10.82 -10.47
N LEU A 167 -2.32 -11.94 -10.13
CA LEU A 167 -1.24 -12.50 -10.93
C LEU A 167 -1.88 -13.44 -11.94
N GLN A 168 -1.89 -13.01 -13.20
CA GLN A 168 -2.41 -13.82 -14.29
C GLN A 168 -1.37 -14.89 -14.67
N ARG A 169 -1.68 -16.15 -14.37
CA ARG A 169 -0.81 -17.26 -14.73
C ARG A 169 -1.33 -17.80 -16.05
N ARG A 170 -0.55 -17.59 -17.12
CA ARG A 170 -0.93 -17.93 -18.49
C ARG A 170 -1.67 -19.27 -18.56
N SER A 171 -2.82 -19.24 -19.24
CA SER A 171 -3.47 -20.43 -19.81
C SER A 171 -2.60 -21.06 -20.89
#